data_AF-A0A6A5R3H6-F1
#
_entry.id   AF-A0A6A5R3H6-F1
#
_cell.length_a   1.000
_cell.length_b   1.000
_cell.length_c   1.000
_cell.angle_alpha   90.00
_cell.angle_beta   90.00
_cell.angle_gamma   90.00
#
_symmetry.space_group_name_H-M   'P 1'
#
loop_
_entity.id
_entity.type
_entity.pdbx_description
1 polymer ?
#
loop_
_entity_poly.entity_id
_entity_poly.type
_entity_poly.pdbx_seq_one_letter_code
_entity_poly.pdbx_strand_id
1 'polypeptide(L)'
;MPLEEALAELNTLGPTKDFSYRKLAKKHSCCHTTLIHRYKGKCMVLHPRNKVEVVQYIKSLTERHLMPTRKILVRIIKSLCKWEPSDQWVTRFLYCYPDNLLTAWSAPMEKQRHEAASYDSFRSYFDLLHSTIEQHSIQPENTYNIDKKGFIIRVISKGVRIFNKQLFRLQKYKLASHDGNRKWVTVVGAVGADSFTLPPAVIYPSSSL
;
A
#
# COMPACT_ATOMS: atom_id res chain seq x y z
N MET A 1 36.59 -0.74 3.76
CA MET A 1 35.91 0.32 2.98
C MET A 1 36.81 0.79 1.85
N PRO A 2 37.09 -0.01 0.80
CA PRO A 2 38.10 0.37 -0.21
C PRO A 2 37.50 1.15 -1.40
N LEU A 3 36.18 1.01 -1.63
CA LEU A 3 35.49 1.60 -2.78
C LEU A 3 35.05 3.05 -2.55
N GLU A 4 34.68 3.42 -1.33
CA GLU A 4 34.23 4.79 -0.99
C GLU A 4 35.42 5.77 -0.95
N GLU A 5 36.58 5.32 -0.42
CA GLU A 5 37.84 6.08 -0.42
C GLU A 5 38.32 6.36 -1.86
N ALA A 6 38.21 5.36 -2.74
CA ALA A 6 38.51 5.51 -4.17
C ALA A 6 37.60 6.52 -4.88
N LEU A 7 36.31 6.60 -4.50
CA LEU A 7 35.37 7.57 -5.06
C LEU A 7 35.63 8.99 -4.55
N ALA A 8 36.04 9.14 -3.28
CA ALA A 8 36.42 10.42 -2.72
C ALA A 8 37.65 11.03 -3.42
N GLU A 9 38.69 10.22 -3.67
CA GLU A 9 39.88 10.67 -4.43
C GLU A 9 39.55 10.99 -5.90
N LEU A 10 38.61 10.26 -6.49
CA LEU A 10 38.18 10.50 -7.86
C LEU A 10 37.39 11.81 -8.02
N ASN A 11 36.65 12.23 -6.99
CA ASN A 11 35.90 13.48 -6.98
C ASN A 11 36.78 14.73 -6.81
N THR A 12 37.96 14.60 -6.19
CA THR A 12 38.92 15.72 -6.03
C THR A 12 39.76 15.96 -7.28
N LEU A 13 39.87 14.98 -8.18
CA LEU A 13 40.71 15.04 -9.38
C LEU A 13 40.10 15.86 -10.55
N GLY A 14 38.79 16.12 -10.52
CA GLY A 14 38.08 16.91 -11.55
C GLY A 14 38.04 16.24 -12.95
N PRO A 15 37.23 16.77 -13.89
CA PRO A 15 37.03 16.16 -15.21
C PRO A 15 38.20 16.34 -16.19
N THR A 16 39.24 17.09 -15.83
CA THR A 16 40.26 17.63 -16.73
C THR A 16 41.65 16.99 -16.60
N LYS A 17 41.83 15.95 -15.78
CA LYS A 17 43.11 15.22 -15.70
C LYS A 17 43.03 13.85 -16.38
N ASP A 18 44.05 13.51 -17.16
CA ASP A 18 44.29 12.17 -17.71
C ASP A 18 44.67 11.19 -16.58
N PHE A 19 43.68 10.69 -15.85
CA PHE A 19 43.87 9.65 -14.85
C PHE A 19 43.41 8.28 -15.37
N SER A 20 44.08 7.23 -14.92
CA SER A 20 43.70 5.85 -15.25
C SER A 20 42.87 5.23 -14.14
N TYR A 21 41.61 4.87 -14.42
CA TYR A 21 40.75 4.14 -13.49
C TYR A 21 41.38 2.84 -12.98
N ARG A 22 42.21 2.16 -13.80
CA ARG A 22 42.92 0.94 -13.38
C ARG A 22 43.98 1.22 -12.32
N LYS A 23 44.75 2.31 -12.47
CA LYS A 23 45.78 2.71 -11.49
C LYS A 23 45.13 3.08 -10.16
N LEU A 24 44.04 3.86 -10.21
CA LEU A 24 43.30 4.27 -9.01
C LEU A 24 42.64 3.07 -8.30
N ALA A 25 42.04 2.16 -9.06
CA ALA A 25 41.43 0.96 -8.51
C ALA A 25 42.46 0.01 -7.86
N LYS A 26 43.66 -0.09 -8.45
CA LYS A 26 44.78 -0.87 -7.87
C LYS A 26 45.31 -0.25 -6.58
N LYS A 27 45.38 1.09 -6.50
CA LYS A 27 45.79 1.84 -5.29
C LYS A 27 44.85 1.55 -4.11
N HIS A 28 43.55 1.52 -4.38
CA HIS A 28 42.52 1.32 -3.37
C HIS A 28 42.06 -0.14 -3.23
N SER A 29 42.78 -1.09 -3.83
CA SER A 29 42.45 -2.52 -3.80
C SER A 29 40.97 -2.80 -4.12
N CYS A 30 40.42 -2.10 -5.13
CA CYS A 30 39.03 -2.22 -5.54
C CYS A 30 38.91 -2.64 -7.02
N CYS A 31 37.77 -3.21 -7.40
CA CYS A 31 37.54 -3.63 -8.78
C CYS A 31 37.32 -2.41 -9.69
N HIS A 32 38.18 -2.24 -10.71
CA HIS A 32 38.15 -1.05 -11.58
C HIS A 32 36.84 -0.89 -12.36
N THR A 33 36.20 -1.98 -12.77
CA THR A 33 34.89 -1.93 -13.45
C THR A 33 33.80 -1.42 -12.50
N THR A 34 33.81 -1.86 -11.25
CA THR A 34 32.89 -1.39 -10.20
C THR A 34 33.09 0.10 -9.89
N LEU A 35 34.35 0.56 -9.83
CA LEU A 35 34.69 1.97 -9.62
C LEU A 35 34.21 2.85 -10.79
N ILE A 36 34.46 2.44 -12.03
CA ILE A 36 33.99 3.14 -13.24
C ILE A 36 32.46 3.20 -13.28
N HIS A 37 31.79 2.07 -13.00
CA HIS A 37 30.34 2.02 -13.02
C HIS A 37 29.73 2.91 -11.94
N ARG A 38 30.32 2.97 -10.74
CA ARG A 38 29.84 3.88 -9.69
C ARG A 38 30.09 5.34 -9.99
N TYR A 39 31.29 5.69 -10.45
CA TYR A 39 31.63 7.08 -10.79
C TYR A 39 30.81 7.63 -11.95
N LYS A 40 30.61 6.83 -13.01
CA LYS A 40 29.76 7.20 -14.15
C LYS A 40 28.25 7.07 -13.84
N GLY A 41 27.87 6.81 -12.60
CA GLY A 41 26.47 6.64 -12.18
C GLY A 41 25.74 5.42 -12.79
N LYS A 42 26.45 4.51 -13.46
CA LYS A 42 25.89 3.27 -14.04
C LYS A 42 25.54 2.22 -13.00
N CYS A 43 26.26 2.18 -11.87
CA CYS A 43 25.87 1.41 -10.69
C CYS A 43 25.09 2.31 -9.74
N MET A 44 23.77 2.33 -9.92
CA MET A 44 22.83 3.12 -9.12
C MET A 44 22.55 2.43 -7.78
N VAL A 45 23.53 2.51 -6.89
CA VAL A 45 23.39 2.05 -5.52
C VAL A 45 22.83 3.22 -4.72
N LEU A 46 21.63 3.07 -4.14
CA LEU A 46 21.15 4.04 -3.17
C LEU A 46 22.22 4.21 -2.08
N HIS A 47 22.53 5.45 -1.72
CA HIS A 47 23.41 5.72 -0.59
C HIS A 47 22.87 5.00 0.66
N PRO A 48 23.72 4.36 1.49
CA PRO A 48 23.26 3.57 2.65
C PRO A 48 22.28 4.33 3.55
N ARG A 49 22.52 5.63 3.76
CA ARG A 49 21.62 6.54 4.49
C ARG A 49 20.21 6.58 3.89
N ASN A 50 20.10 6.78 2.59
CA ASN A 50 18.83 6.87 1.88
C ASN A 50 18.07 5.53 1.94
N LYS A 51 18.77 4.39 1.97
CA LYS A 51 18.11 3.08 2.12
C LYS A 51 17.43 2.94 3.47
N VAL A 52 18.09 3.38 4.55
CA VAL A 52 17.53 3.36 5.91
C VAL A 52 16.30 4.27 5.99
N GLU A 53 16.39 5.48 5.42
CA GLU A 53 15.28 6.42 5.37
C GLU A 53 14.06 5.84 4.61
N VAL A 54 14.29 5.14 3.49
CA VAL A 54 13.21 4.47 2.75
C VAL A 54 12.54 3.38 3.59
N VAL A 55 13.31 2.59 4.34
CA VAL A 55 12.75 1.55 5.25
C VAL A 55 11.93 2.18 6.37
N GLN A 56 12.43 3.26 6.98
CA GLN A 56 11.69 4.02 8.01
C GLN A 56 10.42 4.65 7.44
N TYR A 57 10.48 5.17 6.22
CA TYR A 57 9.31 5.72 5.55
C TYR A 57 8.25 4.66 5.27
N ILE A 58 8.63 3.47 4.81
CA ILE A 58 7.71 2.32 4.65
C ILE A 58 7.08 1.93 5.99
N LYS A 59 7.84 1.97 7.10
CA LYS A 59 7.28 1.77 8.45
C LYS A 59 6.19 2.81 8.76
N SER A 60 6.45 4.10 8.54
CA SER A 60 5.46 5.17 8.76
C SER A 60 4.21 5.02 7.88
N LEU A 61 4.36 4.53 6.65
CA LEU A 61 3.24 4.22 5.75
C LEU A 61 2.44 3.02 6.26
N THR A 62 3.12 2.07 6.91
CA THR A 62 2.48 0.91 7.51
C THR A 62 1.59 1.29 8.68
N GLU A 63 2.07 2.16 9.55
CA GLU A 63 1.32 2.68 10.69
C GLU A 63 0.08 3.46 10.25
N ARG A 64 0.14 4.11 9.08
CA ARG A 64 -0.96 4.88 8.49
C ARG A 64 -1.93 4.07 7.61
N HIS A 65 -1.74 2.76 7.50
CA HIS A 65 -2.49 1.91 6.55
C HIS A 65 -2.33 2.31 5.07
N LEU A 66 -1.24 2.98 4.69
CA LEU A 66 -0.97 3.47 3.34
C LEU A 66 0.17 2.70 2.68
N MET A 67 0.08 1.37 2.72
CA MET A 67 1.13 0.48 2.22
C MET A 67 1.48 0.77 0.76
N PRO A 68 2.75 1.01 0.42
CA PRO A 68 3.13 1.28 -0.95
C PRO A 68 3.08 0.01 -1.81
N THR A 69 2.73 0.20 -3.07
CA THR A 69 2.99 -0.78 -4.13
C THR A 69 4.42 -0.66 -4.63
N ARG A 70 4.90 -1.65 -5.38
CA ARG A 70 6.19 -1.56 -6.08
C ARG A 70 6.29 -0.30 -6.95
N LYS A 71 5.23 0.05 -7.69
CA LYS A 71 5.15 1.26 -8.50
C LYS A 71 5.28 2.55 -7.69
N ILE A 72 4.62 2.62 -6.52
CA ILE A 72 4.75 3.77 -5.62
C ILE A 72 6.18 3.86 -5.08
N LEU A 73 6.79 2.74 -4.71
CA LEU A 73 8.18 2.71 -4.25
C LEU A 73 9.15 3.19 -5.34
N VAL A 74 8.98 2.76 -6.59
CA VAL A 74 9.75 3.26 -7.74
C VAL A 74 9.62 4.78 -7.86
N ARG A 75 8.41 5.33 -7.74
CA ARG A 75 8.17 6.77 -7.82
C ARG A 75 8.86 7.55 -6.69
N ILE A 76 8.82 7.04 -5.45
CA ILE A 76 9.52 7.63 -4.30
C ILE A 76 11.04 7.62 -4.52
N ILE A 77 11.59 6.49 -4.96
CA ILE A 77 13.02 6.39 -5.22
C ILE A 77 13.43 7.30 -6.39
N LYS A 78 12.59 7.42 -7.42
CA LYS A 78 12.81 8.32 -8.55
C LYS A 78 12.89 9.78 -8.11
N SER A 79 12.04 10.22 -7.18
CA SER A 79 12.13 11.58 -6.66
C SER A 79 13.38 11.80 -5.80
N LEU A 80 13.85 10.78 -5.08
CA LEU A 80 15.03 10.87 -4.22
C LEU A 80 16.35 10.83 -5.00
N CYS A 81 16.42 10.08 -6.10
CA CYS A 81 17.69 9.79 -6.77
C CYS A 81 17.75 10.27 -8.23
N LYS A 82 16.70 10.93 -8.74
CA LYS A 82 16.62 11.45 -10.12
C LYS A 82 16.83 10.39 -11.21
N TRP A 83 16.62 9.11 -10.88
CA TRP A 83 16.65 7.99 -11.82
C TRP A 83 15.53 7.01 -11.53
N GLU A 84 15.13 6.24 -12.53
CA GLU A 84 14.00 5.32 -12.39
C GLU A 84 14.46 3.88 -12.11
N PRO A 85 14.22 3.36 -10.89
CA PRO A 85 14.55 1.97 -10.59
C PRO A 85 13.68 0.99 -11.35
N SER A 86 14.34 -0.03 -11.90
CA SER A 86 13.67 -1.17 -12.49
C SER A 86 12.98 -2.01 -11.42
N ASP A 87 12.01 -2.81 -11.83
CA ASP A 87 11.37 -3.77 -10.93
C ASP A 87 12.40 -4.75 -10.33
N GLN A 88 13.42 -5.16 -11.09
CA GLN A 88 14.47 -6.04 -10.56
C GLN A 88 15.24 -5.38 -9.40
N TRP A 89 15.46 -4.07 -9.48
CA TRP A 89 16.08 -3.33 -8.39
C TRP A 89 15.21 -3.33 -7.13
N VAL A 90 13.90 -3.13 -7.28
CA VAL A 90 12.95 -3.19 -6.15
C VAL A 90 12.96 -4.58 -5.50
N THR A 91 12.99 -5.64 -6.30
CA THR A 91 13.12 -7.01 -5.80
C THR A 91 14.40 -7.18 -4.97
N ARG A 92 15.55 -6.75 -5.52
CA ARG A 92 16.84 -6.81 -4.80
C ARG A 92 16.84 -5.99 -3.52
N PHE A 93 16.25 -4.80 -3.54
CA PHE A 93 16.10 -3.95 -2.36
C PHE A 93 15.32 -4.66 -1.25
N LEU A 94 14.18 -5.28 -1.59
CA LEU A 94 13.39 -6.05 -0.63
C LEU A 94 14.17 -7.24 -0.05
N TYR A 95 14.94 -7.95 -0.89
CA TYR A 95 15.82 -9.03 -0.44
C TYR A 95 16.98 -8.56 0.46
N CYS A 96 17.43 -7.32 0.34
CA CYS A 96 18.46 -6.77 1.22
C CYS A 96 17.94 -6.44 2.63
N TYR A 97 16.62 -6.39 2.84
CA TYR A 97 16.01 -6.06 4.14
C TYR A 97 14.97 -7.11 4.56
N PRO A 98 15.34 -8.40 4.63
CA PRO A 98 14.39 -9.50 4.87
C PRO A 98 13.80 -9.46 6.28
N ASP A 99 14.45 -8.81 7.23
CA ASP A 99 13.99 -8.69 8.62
C ASP A 99 13.07 -7.49 8.84
N ASN A 100 13.18 -6.46 8.00
CA ASN A 100 12.39 -5.24 8.12
C ASN A 100 11.20 -5.21 7.17
N LEU A 101 11.30 -5.81 5.98
CA LEU A 101 10.32 -5.68 4.92
C LEU A 101 9.71 -7.03 4.52
N LEU A 102 8.45 -7.00 4.08
CA LEU A 102 7.69 -8.15 3.59
C LEU A 102 6.81 -7.70 2.42
N THR A 103 6.56 -8.58 1.46
CA THR A 103 5.47 -8.40 0.50
C THR A 103 4.31 -9.33 0.83
N ALA A 104 3.10 -8.79 0.88
CA ALA A 104 1.90 -9.57 1.16
C ALA A 104 0.70 -9.01 0.42
N TRP A 105 -0.34 -9.83 0.27
CA TRP A 105 -1.63 -9.38 -0.23
C TRP A 105 -2.34 -8.56 0.85
N SER A 106 -2.83 -7.38 0.46
CA SER A 106 -3.70 -6.56 1.31
C SER A 106 -5.12 -6.60 0.76
N ALA A 107 -6.09 -6.85 1.63
CA ALA A 107 -7.49 -6.59 1.36
C ALA A 107 -7.81 -5.13 1.76
N PRO A 108 -8.63 -4.41 0.98
CA PRO A 108 -9.19 -3.15 1.44
C PRO A 108 -10.09 -3.42 2.65
N MET A 109 -9.98 -2.62 3.71
CA MET A 109 -10.98 -2.61 4.78
C MET A 109 -11.54 -1.22 5.02
N GLU A 110 -12.83 -1.21 5.29
CA GLU A 110 -13.57 -0.09 5.83
C GLU A 110 -13.45 -0.16 7.36
N LYS A 111 -12.45 0.52 7.91
CA LYS A 111 -12.10 0.53 9.35
C LYS A 111 -13.31 0.82 10.26
N GLN A 112 -14.25 1.62 9.77
CA GLN A 112 -15.43 2.09 10.51
C GLN A 112 -16.42 0.96 10.87
N ARG A 113 -16.49 -0.13 10.11
CA ARG A 113 -17.47 -1.21 10.41
C ARG A 113 -17.12 -2.05 11.63
N HIS A 114 -15.86 -2.08 12.02
CA HIS A 114 -15.40 -2.94 13.11
C HIS A 114 -15.50 -2.29 14.50
N GLU A 115 -15.50 -0.95 14.56
CA GLU A 115 -15.57 -0.17 15.81
C GLU A 115 -17.02 0.15 16.22
N ALA A 116 -17.99 0.06 15.31
CA ALA A 116 -19.40 0.46 15.54
C ALA A 116 -20.33 -0.67 15.99
N ALA A 117 -19.87 -1.93 16.02
CA ALA A 117 -20.70 -3.09 16.34
C ALA A 117 -20.61 -3.43 17.84
N SER A 118 -21.67 -3.16 18.61
CA SER A 118 -21.81 -3.54 20.02
C SER A 118 -22.95 -4.56 20.19
N TYR A 119 -22.72 -5.59 21.01
CA TYR A 119 -23.71 -6.62 21.31
C TYR A 119 -24.99 -6.02 21.91
N ASP A 120 -24.85 -5.10 22.85
CA ASP A 120 -26.00 -4.48 23.53
C ASP A 120 -26.85 -3.66 22.55
N SER A 121 -26.22 -2.99 21.59
CA SER A 121 -26.94 -2.26 20.53
C SER A 121 -27.75 -3.18 19.64
N PHE A 122 -27.22 -4.36 19.28
CA PHE A 122 -27.98 -5.36 18.53
C PHE A 122 -29.14 -5.91 19.35
N ARG A 123 -28.90 -6.26 20.62
CA ARG A 123 -29.94 -6.79 21.50
C ARG A 123 -31.12 -5.82 21.64
N SER A 124 -30.85 -4.57 22.01
CA SER A 124 -31.91 -3.56 22.14
C SER A 124 -32.67 -3.30 20.84
N TYR A 125 -31.99 -3.36 19.69
CA TYR A 125 -32.64 -3.24 18.39
C TYR A 125 -33.61 -4.40 18.12
N PHE A 126 -33.17 -5.64 18.34
CA PHE A 126 -34.01 -6.82 18.09
C PHE A 126 -35.18 -6.91 19.08
N ASP A 127 -34.98 -6.57 20.35
CA ASP A 127 -36.06 -6.53 21.35
C ASP A 127 -37.16 -5.51 20.94
N LEU A 128 -36.75 -4.34 20.43
CA LEU A 128 -37.67 -3.33 19.91
C LEU A 128 -38.37 -3.80 18.62
N LEU A 129 -37.63 -4.43 17.71
CA LEU A 129 -38.17 -4.94 16.45
C LEU A 129 -39.26 -6.00 16.71
N HIS A 130 -38.99 -6.97 17.59
CA HIS A 130 -39.95 -8.02 17.94
C HIS A 130 -41.21 -7.45 18.60
N SER A 131 -41.07 -6.55 19.58
CA SER A 131 -42.23 -5.92 20.23
C SER A 131 -43.09 -5.11 19.25
N THR A 132 -42.47 -4.42 18.29
CA THR A 132 -43.17 -3.67 17.23
C THR A 132 -43.92 -4.61 16.27
N ILE A 133 -43.30 -5.72 15.86
CA ILE A 133 -43.93 -6.75 15.01
C ILE A 133 -45.18 -7.31 15.68
N GLU A 134 -45.08 -7.66 16.98
CA GLU A 134 -46.20 -8.17 17.77
C GLU A 134 -47.30 -7.12 17.92
N GLN A 135 -46.96 -5.89 18.33
CA GLN A 135 -47.91 -4.80 18.56
C GLN A 135 -48.75 -4.48 17.31
N HIS A 136 -48.13 -4.51 16.13
CA HIS A 136 -48.78 -4.17 14.87
C HIS A 136 -49.23 -5.38 14.06
N SER A 137 -49.05 -6.61 14.58
CA SER A 137 -49.39 -7.86 13.88
C SER A 137 -48.82 -7.91 12.46
N ILE A 138 -47.57 -7.47 12.31
CA ILE A 138 -46.90 -7.37 10.99
C ILE A 138 -46.70 -8.77 10.44
N GLN A 139 -47.27 -9.03 9.27
CA GLN A 139 -47.16 -10.33 8.62
C GLN A 139 -45.78 -10.53 7.94
N PRO A 140 -45.28 -11.76 7.82
CA PRO A 140 -43.99 -12.05 7.18
C PRO A 140 -43.88 -11.50 5.75
N GLU A 141 -44.97 -11.51 4.98
CA GLU A 141 -45.02 -11.03 3.59
C GLU A 141 -44.80 -9.50 3.49
N ASN A 142 -45.00 -8.79 4.61
CA ASN A 142 -44.77 -7.35 4.72
C ASN A 142 -43.40 -7.02 5.34
N THR A 143 -42.56 -8.02 5.60
CA THR A 143 -41.24 -7.85 6.21
C THR A 143 -40.16 -8.07 5.17
N TYR A 144 -39.35 -7.04 4.92
CA TYR A 144 -38.28 -7.07 3.90
C TYR A 144 -36.93 -6.78 4.54
N ASN A 145 -35.95 -7.65 4.28
CA ASN A 145 -34.56 -7.36 4.56
C ASN A 145 -33.94 -6.63 3.35
N ILE A 146 -33.33 -5.48 3.60
CA ILE A 146 -32.71 -4.65 2.57
C ILE A 146 -31.19 -4.66 2.78
N ASP A 147 -30.44 -5.00 1.74
CA ASP A 147 -28.98 -4.87 1.74
C ASP A 147 -28.50 -3.90 0.65
N LYS A 148 -27.41 -3.19 0.95
CA LYS A 148 -26.78 -2.24 0.04
C LYS A 148 -25.39 -2.70 -0.31
N LYS A 149 -25.14 -2.90 -1.60
CA LYS A 149 -23.80 -3.17 -2.12
C LYS A 149 -23.26 -1.98 -2.90
N GLY A 150 -22.23 -1.35 -2.36
CA GLY A 150 -21.46 -0.33 -3.06
C GLY A 150 -20.49 -0.96 -4.06
N PHE A 151 -20.57 -0.55 -5.31
CA PHE A 151 -19.61 -0.84 -6.37
C PHE A 151 -18.83 0.43 -6.67
N ILE A 152 -17.51 0.35 -6.51
CA ILE A 152 -16.63 1.46 -6.86
C ILE A 152 -16.38 1.43 -8.37
N ILE A 153 -16.70 2.51 -9.07
CA ILE A 153 -16.25 2.67 -10.46
C ILE A 153 -14.74 3.02 -10.41
N ARG A 154 -13.90 2.19 -11.06
CA ARG A 154 -12.40 2.20 -11.06
C ARG A 154 -11.70 1.50 -9.88
N VAL A 155 -12.13 0.30 -9.47
CA VAL A 155 -11.38 -0.49 -8.47
C VAL A 155 -9.95 -0.80 -8.95
N ILE A 156 -8.97 -0.47 -8.09
CA ILE A 156 -7.69 -1.18 -8.06
C ILE A 156 -7.92 -2.43 -7.22
N SER A 157 -7.72 -3.59 -7.85
CA SER A 157 -7.91 -4.92 -7.29
C SER A 157 -7.12 -5.15 -5.99
N LYS A 158 -7.42 -6.28 -5.30
CA LYS A 158 -6.46 -6.94 -4.41
C LYS A 158 -5.08 -6.85 -5.06
N GLY A 159 -4.08 -6.45 -4.29
CA GLY A 159 -2.75 -6.26 -4.84
C GLY A 159 -1.68 -6.47 -3.79
N VAL A 160 -0.53 -6.90 -4.27
CA VAL A 160 0.67 -7.04 -3.45
C VAL A 160 1.10 -5.66 -2.96
N ARG A 161 1.36 -5.57 -1.66
CA ARG A 161 1.85 -4.38 -0.96
C ARG A 161 3.14 -4.70 -0.22
N ILE A 162 3.95 -3.68 0.01
CA ILE A 162 5.22 -3.78 0.74
C ILE A 162 4.95 -3.29 2.17
N PHE A 163 5.25 -4.14 3.16
CA PHE A 163 5.02 -3.90 4.56
C PHE A 163 6.29 -3.84 5.36
N ASN A 164 6.24 -3.13 6.49
CA ASN A 164 7.11 -3.45 7.60
C ASN A 164 6.73 -4.80 8.21
N LYS A 165 7.70 -5.72 8.31
CA LYS A 165 7.51 -7.11 8.73
C LYS A 165 7.04 -7.24 10.18
N GLN A 166 7.57 -6.42 11.08
CA GLN A 166 7.20 -6.44 12.50
C GLN A 166 5.74 -5.98 12.67
N LEU A 167 5.37 -4.87 12.05
CA LEU A 167 4.00 -4.34 12.09
C LEU A 167 2.99 -5.30 11.41
N PHE A 168 3.38 -5.96 10.32
CA PHE A 168 2.52 -6.95 9.67
C PHE A 168 2.19 -8.14 10.58
N ARG A 169 3.16 -8.60 11.38
CA ARG A 169 2.98 -9.72 12.34
C ARG A 169 1.99 -9.38 13.46
N LEU A 170 1.90 -8.11 13.86
CA LEU A 170 0.93 -7.64 14.85
C LEU A 170 -0.52 -7.71 14.35
N GLN A 171 -0.75 -8.07 13.08
CA GLN A 171 -2.04 -8.22 12.40
C GLN A 171 -2.92 -6.96 12.31
N LYS A 172 -2.61 -5.90 13.08
CA LYS A 172 -3.33 -4.62 13.07
C LYS A 172 -3.25 -3.86 11.75
N TYR A 173 -2.19 -4.07 10.96
CA TYR A 173 -1.85 -3.22 9.80
C TYR A 173 -1.96 -3.94 8.43
N LYS A 174 -2.72 -5.04 8.34
CA LYS A 174 -2.82 -5.85 7.11
C LYS A 174 -3.66 -5.19 5.99
N LEU A 175 -4.29 -4.07 6.30
CA LEU A 175 -5.37 -3.50 5.53
C LEU A 175 -4.99 -2.14 5.02
N ALA A 176 -5.22 -1.92 3.73
CA ALA A 176 -4.98 -0.64 3.10
C ALA A 176 -6.18 0.29 3.30
N SER A 177 -5.92 1.49 3.81
CA SER A 177 -6.86 2.61 3.82
C SER A 177 -6.87 3.26 2.43
N HIS A 178 -8.03 3.74 2.00
CA HIS A 178 -8.21 4.37 0.69
C HIS A 178 -8.60 5.83 0.84
N ASP A 179 -7.97 6.68 0.01
CA ASP A 179 -8.28 8.11 -0.07
C ASP A 179 -9.49 8.37 -0.97
N GLY A 180 -10.42 9.18 -0.48
CA GLY A 180 -11.86 9.07 -0.68
C GLY A 180 -12.47 9.64 -1.97
N ASN A 181 -11.73 9.73 -3.07
CA ASN A 181 -12.26 10.32 -4.31
C ASN A 181 -12.59 9.26 -5.38
N ARG A 182 -13.73 8.58 -5.26
CA ARG A 182 -14.26 7.68 -6.30
C ARG A 182 -15.79 7.78 -6.39
N LYS A 183 -16.30 7.71 -7.63
CA LYS A 183 -17.72 7.58 -7.93
C LYS A 183 -18.19 6.18 -7.53
N TRP A 184 -19.19 6.11 -6.66
CA TRP A 184 -19.82 4.88 -6.21
C TRP A 184 -21.14 4.68 -6.95
N VAL A 185 -21.40 3.47 -7.39
CA VAL A 185 -22.74 3.01 -7.76
C VAL A 185 -23.20 2.06 -6.68
N THR A 186 -24.37 2.32 -6.11
CA THR A 186 -24.89 1.48 -5.04
C THR A 186 -26.08 0.70 -5.57
N VAL A 187 -26.02 -0.62 -5.45
CA VAL A 187 -27.18 -1.49 -5.70
C VAL A 187 -27.86 -1.75 -4.37
N VAL A 188 -29.17 -1.53 -4.32
CA VAL A 188 -30.04 -1.84 -3.19
C VAL A 188 -30.86 -3.06 -3.58
N GLY A 189 -30.65 -4.17 -2.88
CA GLY A 189 -31.46 -5.39 -3.03
C GLY A 189 -32.35 -5.57 -1.82
N ALA A 190 -33.53 -6.16 -2.02
CA ALA A 190 -34.46 -6.45 -0.94
C ALA A 190 -35.11 -7.82 -1.14
N VAL A 191 -35.21 -8.58 -0.05
CA VAL A 191 -35.83 -9.91 -0.01
C VAL A 191 -36.83 -9.94 1.15
N GLY A 192 -38.05 -10.33 0.86
CA GLY A 192 -39.14 -10.55 1.81
C GLY A 192 -38.91 -11.80 2.66
N ALA A 193 -39.50 -11.82 3.85
CA ALA A 193 -39.43 -12.99 4.74
C ALA A 193 -40.20 -14.21 4.19
N ASP A 194 -41.09 -13.97 3.21
CA ASP A 194 -41.78 -14.96 2.38
C ASP A 194 -40.94 -15.48 1.19
N SER A 195 -39.66 -15.09 1.12
CA SER A 195 -38.74 -15.35 0.01
C SER A 195 -39.06 -14.60 -1.29
N PHE A 196 -40.00 -13.66 -1.28
CA PHE A 196 -40.25 -12.79 -2.43
C PHE A 196 -39.09 -11.80 -2.63
N THR A 197 -38.62 -11.62 -3.87
CA THR A 197 -37.48 -10.74 -4.15
C THR A 197 -37.95 -9.50 -4.90
N LEU A 198 -37.62 -8.31 -4.37
CA LEU A 198 -37.89 -7.06 -5.06
C LEU A 198 -36.82 -6.79 -6.13
N PRO A 199 -37.18 -6.20 -7.29
CA PRO A 199 -36.20 -5.77 -8.27
C PRO A 199 -35.15 -4.84 -7.64
N PRO A 200 -33.86 -5.06 -7.90
CA PRO A 200 -32.81 -4.24 -7.30
C PRO A 200 -32.86 -2.81 -7.83
N ALA A 201 -32.70 -1.83 -6.94
CA ALA A 201 -32.59 -0.43 -7.31
C ALA A 201 -31.11 -0.02 -7.44
N VAL A 202 -30.77 0.74 -8.47
CA VAL A 202 -29.41 1.23 -8.70
C VAL A 202 -29.36 2.74 -8.46
N ILE A 203 -28.54 3.15 -7.49
CA ILE A 203 -28.31 4.55 -7.13
C ILE A 203 -26.99 4.98 -7.74
N TYR A 204 -27.07 5.97 -8.64
CA TYR A 204 -25.90 6.60 -9.25
C TYR A 204 -25.43 7.80 -8.41
N PRO A 205 -24.13 8.14 -8.48
CA PRO A 205 -23.63 9.32 -7.81
C PRO A 205 -24.23 10.58 -8.44
N SER A 206 -24.59 11.55 -7.61
CA SER A 206 -25.08 12.84 -8.08
C SER A 206 -24.06 13.48 -9.03
N SER A 207 -24.55 13.99 -10.16
CA SER A 207 -23.74 14.82 -11.05
C SER A 207 -23.80 16.24 -10.50
N SER A 208 -22.70 16.74 -9.94
CA SER A 208 -22.57 18.18 -9.70
C SER A 208 -22.66 18.89 -11.05
N LEU A 209 -23.66 19.76 -11.21
CA LEU A 209 -23.73 20.76 -12.29
C LEU A 209 -22.56 21.74 -12.17
#